data_AF-A0A4R0HMI8-F1
#
_entry.id   AF-A0A4R0HMI8-F1
#
_cell.length_a   1.000
_cell.length_b   1.000
_cell.length_c   1.000
_cell.angle_alpha   90.00
_cell.angle_beta   90.00
_cell.angle_gamma   90.00
#
_symmetry.space_group_name_H-M   'P 1'
#
loop_
_entity.id
_entity.type
_entity.pdbx_description
1 polymer ?
#
loop_
_entity_poly.entity_id
_entity_poly.type
_entity_poly.pdbx_seq_one_letter_code
_entity_poly.pdbx_strand_id
1 'polypeptide(L)'
;MSSTCTTAKLQYLIVCSDCKFVRSLVCVRHVEGGLRERKKLQTRAALADAALRLALEKGPDHVTVEEIAEAADVSVRTFFNYFPHKEHAILARNPEHLERALERMRTAPPEESPLTTMWFIVNDVLRDLESDGQLSRRGELIMSSPSLLYQLMLSSLDDERQLTAGLAERMGEPAGSVRPALIVSTAGAACRVVMELHKSAPERPIRDLLDEAFHLLAQGIDSAFGPDYQKKGTS
;
A
#
# COMPACT_ATOMS: atom_id res chain seq x y z
N MET A 1 16.31 -56.90 9.62
CA MET A 1 17.40 -56.43 8.74
C MET A 1 17.05 -54.99 8.34
N SER A 2 17.23 -54.03 9.25
CA SER A 2 18.44 -53.21 9.42
C SER A 2 18.78 -52.40 8.16
N SER A 3 18.37 -51.13 8.13
CA SER A 3 19.24 -49.98 7.81
C SER A 3 18.50 -48.66 8.09
N THR A 4 19.07 -47.91 9.03
CA THR A 4 18.77 -46.54 9.46
C THR A 4 19.51 -45.51 8.61
N CYS A 5 18.91 -44.34 8.31
CA CYS A 5 19.56 -43.01 8.14
C CYS A 5 18.48 -41.99 7.71
N THR A 6 18.09 -40.97 8.47
CA THR A 6 18.75 -39.66 8.72
C THR A 6 18.05 -38.50 7.98
N THR A 7 17.77 -37.46 8.75
CA THR A 7 17.06 -36.20 8.50
C THR A 7 17.63 -35.34 7.36
N ALA A 8 16.77 -34.76 6.49
CA ALA A 8 16.99 -33.45 5.84
C ALA A 8 15.75 -32.91 5.07
N LYS A 9 15.34 -31.68 5.46
CA LYS A 9 14.74 -30.53 4.74
C LYS A 9 13.96 -30.68 3.40
N LEU A 10 12.81 -29.98 3.40
CA LEU A 10 12.09 -29.29 2.30
C LEU A 10 11.87 -30.02 0.96
N GLN A 11 10.60 -30.23 0.59
CA GLN A 11 9.96 -29.48 -0.52
C GLN A 11 8.50 -29.93 -0.71
N TYR A 12 7.64 -28.94 -0.94
CA TYR A 12 6.26 -29.08 -1.40
C TYR A 12 6.14 -30.15 -2.51
N LEU A 13 5.43 -31.23 -2.24
CA LEU A 13 4.93 -32.16 -3.26
C LEU A 13 3.47 -32.48 -2.92
N ILE A 14 2.53 -31.76 -3.54
CA ILE A 14 1.16 -32.27 -3.69
C ILE A 14 1.17 -33.04 -5.01
N VAL A 15 1.37 -34.35 -4.92
CA VAL A 15 1.07 -35.27 -6.02
C VAL A 15 -0.41 -35.57 -5.93
N CYS A 16 -1.17 -35.19 -6.97
CA CYS A 16 -2.49 -35.74 -7.21
C CYS A 16 -2.46 -36.43 -8.58
N SER A 17 -1.95 -37.66 -8.60
CA SER A 17 -2.27 -38.61 -9.69
C SER A 17 -3.66 -39.17 -9.38
N ASP A 18 -4.55 -39.07 -10.37
CA ASP A 18 -5.90 -39.66 -10.41
C ASP A 18 -7.04 -38.89 -9.72
N CYS A 19 -7.51 -37.81 -10.37
CA CYS A 19 -8.88 -37.34 -10.16
C CYS A 19 -9.61 -37.13 -11.50
N LYS A 20 -10.14 -38.22 -12.05
CA LYS A 20 -11.20 -38.21 -13.07
C LYS A 20 -12.55 -38.04 -12.35
N PHE A 21 -13.05 -36.83 -12.14
CA PHE A 21 -14.50 -36.52 -12.20
C PHE A 21 -14.80 -35.02 -12.02
N VAL A 22 -15.86 -34.58 -12.68
CA VAL A 22 -16.24 -33.21 -13.05
C VAL A 22 -17.18 -32.57 -12.01
N ARG A 23 -16.94 -31.31 -11.62
CA ARG A 23 -17.93 -30.21 -11.68
C ARG A 23 -17.37 -28.89 -11.16
N SER A 24 -17.26 -27.90 -12.06
CA SER A 24 -17.23 -26.46 -11.77
C SER A 24 -16.23 -25.99 -10.70
N LEU A 25 -14.94 -26.05 -11.03
CA LEU A 25 -13.93 -25.19 -10.42
C LEU A 25 -13.25 -24.41 -11.54
N VAL A 26 -13.23 -23.10 -11.34
CA VAL A 26 -12.54 -22.07 -12.12
C VAL A 26 -11.27 -22.66 -12.73
N CYS A 27 -11.19 -22.65 -14.06
CA CYS A 27 -9.94 -22.86 -14.77
C CYS A 27 -9.06 -21.65 -14.46
N VAL A 28 -8.33 -21.71 -13.33
CA VAL A 28 -7.24 -20.79 -13.06
C VAL A 28 -6.21 -21.07 -14.14
N ARG A 29 -6.28 -20.31 -15.23
CA ARG A 29 -5.13 -20.18 -16.13
C ARG A 29 -4.01 -19.66 -15.24
N HIS A 30 -3.08 -20.55 -14.87
CA HIS A 30 -1.72 -20.16 -14.58
C HIS A 30 -1.22 -19.48 -15.86
N VAL A 31 -1.41 -18.17 -15.94
CA VAL A 31 -0.55 -17.37 -16.80
C VAL A 31 0.81 -17.53 -16.15
N GLU A 32 1.60 -18.46 -16.69
CA GLU A 32 3.04 -18.47 -16.45
C GLU A 32 3.53 -17.05 -16.75
N GLY A 33 3.75 -16.26 -15.70
CA GLY A 33 4.53 -15.05 -15.80
C GLY A 33 5.91 -15.50 -16.27
N GLY A 34 6.10 -15.52 -17.59
CA GLY A 34 7.31 -16.03 -18.22
C GLY A 34 8.53 -15.30 -17.68
N LEU A 35 9.73 -15.85 -17.91
CA LEU A 35 11.02 -15.30 -17.49
C LEU A 35 11.14 -13.76 -17.58
N ARG A 36 10.42 -13.13 -18.51
CA ARG A 36 10.32 -11.68 -18.67
C ARG A 36 9.69 -10.95 -17.48
N GLU A 37 8.55 -11.40 -16.93
CA GLU A 37 7.90 -10.74 -15.78
C GLU A 37 8.74 -10.94 -14.50
N ARG A 38 9.32 -12.13 -14.33
CA ARG A 38 10.25 -12.39 -13.23
C ARG A 38 11.48 -11.50 -13.30
N LYS A 39 12.10 -11.37 -14.49
CA LYS A 39 13.23 -10.45 -14.70
C LYS A 39 12.83 -8.99 -14.45
N LYS A 40 11.64 -8.58 -14.89
CA LYS A 40 11.11 -7.23 -14.67
C LYS A 40 10.98 -6.91 -13.17
N LEU A 41 10.40 -7.82 -12.39
CA LEU A 41 10.28 -7.65 -10.93
C LEU A 41 11.65 -7.66 -10.24
N GLN A 42 12.58 -8.54 -10.66
CA GLN A 42 13.95 -8.57 -10.13
C GLN A 42 14.70 -7.27 -10.40
N THR A 43 14.63 -6.73 -11.62
CA THR A 43 15.28 -5.45 -11.95
C THR A 43 14.66 -4.30 -11.15
N ARG A 44 13.34 -4.28 -10.99
CA ARG A 44 12.67 -3.27 -10.15
C ARG A 44 13.14 -3.34 -8.70
N ALA A 45 13.21 -4.54 -8.12
CA ALA A 45 13.66 -4.74 -6.75
C ALA A 45 15.12 -4.30 -6.58
N ALA A 46 16.02 -4.69 -7.50
CA ALA A 46 17.42 -4.28 -7.47
C ALA A 46 17.59 -2.76 -7.49
N LEU A 47 16.81 -2.06 -8.33
CA LEU A 47 16.77 -0.60 -8.38
C LEU A 47 16.29 0.03 -7.06
N ALA A 48 15.21 -0.52 -6.47
CA ALA A 48 14.66 -0.01 -5.21
C ALA A 48 15.60 -0.26 -4.02
N ASP A 49 16.29 -1.40 -4.00
CA ASP A 49 17.26 -1.75 -2.97
C ASP A 49 18.52 -0.89 -3.08
N ALA A 50 19.01 -0.64 -4.30
CA ALA A 50 20.11 0.28 -4.56
C ALA A 50 19.75 1.71 -4.13
N ALA A 51 18.55 2.19 -4.47
CA ALA A 51 18.05 3.50 -4.07
C ALA A 51 17.94 3.65 -2.55
N LEU A 52 17.35 2.66 -1.88
CA LEU A 52 17.24 2.66 -0.42
C LEU A 52 18.62 2.68 0.24
N ARG A 53 19.56 1.84 -0.23
CA ARG A 53 20.91 1.78 0.31
C ARG A 53 21.64 3.12 0.18
N LEU A 54 21.64 3.72 -1.00
CA LEU A 54 22.27 5.03 -1.23
C LEU A 54 21.62 6.13 -0.40
N ALA A 55 20.29 6.10 -0.24
CA ALA A 55 19.57 7.10 0.55
C ALA A 55 19.86 6.97 2.05
N LEU A 56 20.08 5.75 2.55
CA LEU A 56 20.55 5.52 3.93
C LEU A 56 22.00 5.96 4.14
N GLU A 57 22.86 5.81 3.13
CA GLU A 57 24.30 6.17 3.21
C GLU A 57 24.54 7.68 3.12
N LYS A 58 23.88 8.36 2.17
CA LYS A 58 24.17 9.76 1.82
C LYS A 58 23.04 10.73 2.17
N GLY A 59 21.86 10.23 2.56
CA GLY A 59 20.63 11.00 2.68
C GLY A 59 19.87 11.10 1.34
N PRO A 60 18.53 11.15 1.36
CA PRO A 60 17.70 11.06 0.16
C PRO A 60 17.91 12.23 -0.83
N ASP A 61 18.24 13.42 -0.31
CA ASP A 61 18.44 14.61 -1.13
C ASP A 61 19.72 14.53 -1.98
N HIS A 62 20.74 13.81 -1.51
CA HIS A 62 22.05 13.70 -2.15
C HIS A 62 22.19 12.56 -3.17
N VAL A 63 21.22 11.64 -3.23
CA VAL A 63 21.23 10.52 -4.20
C VAL A 63 20.81 11.00 -5.60
N THR A 64 21.47 10.51 -6.64
CA THR A 64 21.08 10.76 -8.04
C THR A 64 20.58 9.50 -8.75
N VAL A 65 19.87 9.68 -9.88
CA VAL A 65 19.38 8.55 -10.69
C VAL A 65 20.54 7.79 -11.33
N GLU A 66 21.60 8.50 -11.71
CA GLU A 66 22.83 7.95 -12.28
C GLU A 66 23.50 6.98 -11.29
N GLU A 67 23.66 7.40 -10.03
CA GLU A 67 24.25 6.57 -8.97
C GLU A 67 23.40 5.33 -8.70
N ILE A 68 22.06 5.46 -8.70
CA ILE A 68 21.16 4.31 -8.51
C ILE A 68 21.28 3.32 -9.67
N ALA A 69 21.28 3.83 -10.91
CA ALA A 69 21.37 3.00 -12.11
C ALA A 69 22.70 2.25 -12.17
N GLU A 70 23.81 2.94 -11.86
CA GLU A 70 25.15 2.33 -11.74
C GLU A 70 25.18 1.26 -10.65
N ALA A 71 24.65 1.56 -9.45
CA ALA A 71 24.60 0.62 -8.33
C ALA A 71 23.73 -0.62 -8.60
N ALA A 72 22.79 -0.55 -9.55
CA ALA A 72 21.93 -1.65 -9.95
C ALA A 72 22.35 -2.32 -11.28
N ASP A 73 23.51 -1.94 -11.85
CA ASP A 73 24.04 -2.44 -13.13
C ASP A 73 23.04 -2.30 -14.31
N VAL A 74 22.41 -1.13 -14.41
CA VAL A 74 21.49 -0.81 -15.51
C VAL A 74 21.71 0.61 -16.04
N SER A 75 21.16 0.89 -17.23
CA SER A 75 21.20 2.26 -17.78
C SER A 75 20.20 3.19 -17.07
N VAL A 76 20.45 4.50 -17.10
CA VAL A 76 19.49 5.53 -16.65
C VAL A 76 18.15 5.44 -17.39
N ARG A 77 18.17 5.10 -18.70
CA ARG A 77 16.95 4.83 -19.45
C ARG A 77 16.17 3.65 -18.87
N THR A 78 16.88 2.61 -18.45
CA THR A 78 16.27 1.45 -17.78
C THR A 78 15.62 1.87 -16.47
N PHE A 79 16.29 2.71 -15.65
CA PHE A 79 15.70 3.27 -14.43
C PHE A 79 14.34 3.93 -14.72
N PHE A 80 14.29 4.84 -15.70
CA PHE A 80 13.06 5.56 -16.05
C PHE A 80 11.94 4.68 -16.62
N ASN A 81 12.27 3.49 -17.14
CA ASN A 81 11.24 2.51 -17.52
C ASN A 81 10.51 1.92 -16.30
N TYR A 82 11.08 2.02 -15.09
CA TYR A 82 10.50 1.46 -13.86
C TYR A 82 10.01 2.54 -12.90
N PHE A 83 10.74 3.64 -12.76
CA PHE A 83 10.44 4.68 -11.78
C PHE A 83 10.50 6.06 -12.44
N PRO A 84 9.52 6.95 -12.18
CA PRO A 84 9.50 8.29 -12.76
C PRO A 84 10.63 9.18 -12.21
N HIS A 85 11.05 8.96 -10.97
CA HIS A 85 12.10 9.72 -10.29
C HIS A 85 12.65 8.91 -9.09
N LYS A 86 13.72 9.42 -8.46
CA LYS A 86 14.46 8.71 -7.40
C LYS A 86 13.62 8.40 -6.17
N GLU A 87 12.76 9.31 -5.74
CA GLU A 87 11.93 9.13 -4.54
C GLU A 87 10.97 7.95 -4.72
N HIS A 88 10.39 7.77 -5.91
CA HIS A 88 9.57 6.60 -6.22
C HIS A 88 10.34 5.28 -6.10
N ALA A 89 11.63 5.27 -6.43
CA ALA A 89 12.50 4.11 -6.24
C ALA A 89 12.84 3.88 -4.76
N ILE A 90 13.14 4.94 -3.99
CA ILE A 90 13.43 4.87 -2.55
C ILE A 90 12.20 4.35 -1.78
N LEU A 91 11.01 4.86 -2.11
CA LEU A 91 9.73 4.42 -1.56
C LEU A 91 9.35 2.98 -1.99
N ALA A 92 10.05 2.40 -2.97
CA ALA A 92 9.70 1.15 -3.63
C ALA A 92 8.25 1.10 -4.15
N ARG A 93 7.68 2.26 -4.49
CA ARG A 93 6.27 2.39 -4.88
C ARG A 93 6.02 1.55 -6.13
N ASN A 94 5.20 0.51 -6.04
CA ASN A 94 4.81 -0.37 -7.15
C ASN A 94 3.34 -0.13 -7.59
N PRO A 95 3.00 -0.15 -8.89
CA PRO A 95 1.61 -0.29 -9.36
C PRO A 95 0.77 -1.35 -8.61
N GLU A 96 1.40 -2.40 -8.10
CA GLU A 96 0.74 -3.43 -7.30
C GLU A 96 0.10 -2.91 -6.00
N HIS A 97 0.56 -1.80 -5.38
CA HIS A 97 -0.10 -1.28 -4.18
C HIS A 97 -1.54 -0.83 -4.49
N LEU A 98 -1.73 -0.12 -5.60
CA LEU A 98 -3.05 0.28 -6.05
C LEU A 98 -3.90 -0.93 -6.43
N GLU A 99 -3.35 -1.89 -7.17
CA GLU A 99 -4.09 -3.10 -7.53
C GLU A 99 -4.50 -3.91 -6.30
N ARG A 100 -3.65 -4.03 -5.27
CA ARG A 100 -4.02 -4.66 -4.00
C ARG A 100 -5.17 -3.91 -3.31
N ALA A 101 -5.14 -2.58 -3.31
CA ALA A 101 -6.21 -1.78 -2.72
C ALA A 101 -7.54 -1.97 -3.48
N LEU A 102 -7.50 -1.95 -4.82
CA LEU A 102 -8.68 -2.20 -5.66
C LEU A 102 -9.21 -3.63 -5.46
N GLU A 103 -8.32 -4.61 -5.38
CA GLU A 103 -8.70 -6.00 -5.11
C GLU A 103 -9.32 -6.16 -3.72
N ARG A 104 -8.82 -5.44 -2.71
CA ARG A 104 -9.44 -5.40 -1.37
C ARG A 104 -10.87 -4.86 -1.43
N MET A 105 -11.14 -3.85 -2.26
CA MET A 105 -12.50 -3.33 -2.47
C MET A 105 -13.42 -4.36 -3.15
N ARG A 106 -12.90 -5.08 -4.16
CA ARG A 106 -13.65 -6.11 -4.89
C ARG A 106 -13.97 -7.33 -4.02
N THR A 107 -13.04 -7.74 -3.17
CA THR A 107 -13.13 -8.97 -2.35
C THR A 107 -13.71 -8.76 -0.95
N ALA A 108 -13.83 -7.51 -0.52
CA ALA A 108 -14.42 -7.13 0.77
C ALA A 108 -15.85 -7.72 0.93
N PRO A 109 -16.19 -8.31 2.10
CA PRO A 109 -17.53 -8.86 2.34
C PRO A 109 -18.64 -7.83 2.10
N PRO A 110 -19.80 -8.18 1.49
CA PRO A 110 -20.85 -7.20 1.18
C PRO A 110 -21.37 -6.39 2.37
N GLU A 111 -21.36 -6.98 3.57
CA GLU A 111 -21.76 -6.38 4.84
C GLU A 111 -20.69 -5.46 5.45
N GLU A 112 -19.46 -5.49 4.93
CA GLU A 112 -18.38 -4.63 5.41
C GLU A 112 -18.59 -3.19 4.96
N SER A 113 -18.62 -2.27 5.94
CA SER A 113 -18.71 -0.84 5.70
C SER A 113 -17.59 -0.35 4.74
N PRO A 114 -17.90 0.51 3.76
CA PRO A 114 -16.89 1.11 2.88
C PRO A 114 -15.74 1.78 3.64
N LEU A 115 -16.04 2.39 4.79
CA LEU A 115 -15.01 3.02 5.63
C LEU A 115 -14.11 1.98 6.30
N THR A 116 -14.65 0.83 6.69
CA THR A 116 -13.86 -0.32 7.19
C THR A 116 -12.96 -0.88 6.10
N THR A 117 -13.46 -1.01 4.86
CA THR A 117 -12.62 -1.40 3.71
C THR A 117 -11.45 -0.43 3.53
N MET A 118 -11.69 0.88 3.62
CA MET A 118 -10.62 1.89 3.55
C MET A 118 -9.65 1.81 4.72
N TRP A 119 -10.12 1.49 5.94
CA TRP A 119 -9.24 1.29 7.10
C TRP A 119 -8.24 0.16 6.84
N PHE A 120 -8.69 -0.97 6.28
CA PHE A 120 -7.78 -2.07 5.92
C PHE A 120 -6.77 -1.65 4.86
N ILE A 121 -7.19 -0.91 3.84
CA ILE A 121 -6.30 -0.42 2.78
C ILE A 121 -5.23 0.50 3.35
N VAL A 122 -5.60 1.45 4.21
CA VAL A 122 -4.64 2.36 4.86
C VAL A 122 -3.72 1.59 5.80
N ASN A 123 -4.26 0.64 6.56
CA ASN A 123 -3.46 -0.19 7.46
C ASN A 123 -2.44 -1.06 6.70
N ASP A 124 -2.78 -1.56 5.51
CA ASP A 124 -1.82 -2.28 4.66
C ASP A 124 -0.67 -1.37 4.19
N VAL A 125 -0.95 -0.09 3.89
CA VAL A 125 0.11 0.90 3.60
C VAL A 125 1.02 1.10 4.81
N LEU A 126 0.48 1.22 6.02
CA LEU A 126 1.29 1.35 7.23
C LEU A 126 2.11 0.10 7.50
N ARG A 127 1.54 -1.09 7.28
CA ARG A 127 2.23 -2.38 7.43
C ARG A 127 3.39 -2.53 6.45
N ASP A 128 3.27 -2.00 5.23
CA ASP A 128 4.37 -2.00 4.25
C ASP A 128 5.58 -1.16 4.72
N LEU A 129 5.38 -0.26 5.70
CA LEU A 129 6.47 0.50 6.33
C LEU A 129 7.12 -0.26 7.49
N GLU A 130 6.50 -1.33 8.00
CA GLU A 130 6.94 -2.10 9.16
C GLU A 130 7.70 -3.39 8.76
N SER A 131 8.56 -3.89 9.64
CA SER A 131 9.18 -5.21 9.63
C SER A 131 9.21 -5.75 11.06
N ASP A 132 8.71 -6.96 11.28
CA ASP A 132 8.66 -7.61 12.61
C ASP A 132 8.01 -6.74 13.73
N GLY A 133 7.02 -5.93 13.36
CA GLY A 133 6.29 -5.06 14.29
C GLY A 133 7.03 -3.77 14.70
N GLN A 134 8.13 -3.45 14.03
CA GLN A 134 8.85 -2.17 14.14
C GLN A 134 8.92 -1.49 12.76
N LEU A 135 9.32 -0.22 12.70
CA LEU A 135 9.58 0.40 11.39
C LEU A 135 10.72 -0.36 10.68
N SER A 136 10.51 -0.67 9.41
CA SER A 136 11.59 -1.16 8.54
C SER A 136 12.61 -0.04 8.30
N ARG A 137 13.83 -0.37 7.85
CA ARG A 137 14.81 0.66 7.46
C ARG A 137 14.26 1.69 6.45
N ARG A 138 13.39 1.22 5.55
CA ARG A 138 12.68 2.11 4.60
C ARG A 138 11.65 2.96 5.32
N GLY A 139 10.86 2.38 6.21
CA GLY A 139 9.89 3.10 7.05
C GLY A 139 10.56 4.18 7.90
N GLU A 140 11.66 3.86 8.58
CA GLU A 140 12.46 4.82 9.36
C GLU A 140 12.95 5.98 8.50
N LEU A 141 13.50 5.69 7.31
CA LEU A 141 13.96 6.71 6.37
C LEU A 141 12.81 7.60 5.87
N ILE A 142 11.65 7.02 5.59
CA ILE A 142 10.45 7.77 5.15
C ILE A 142 9.96 8.68 6.27
N MET A 143 9.83 8.16 7.49
CA MET A 143 9.30 8.91 8.63
C MET A 143 10.26 10.02 9.10
N SER A 144 11.57 9.82 8.97
CA SER A 144 12.59 10.81 9.30
C SER A 144 12.84 11.87 8.21
N SER A 145 12.41 11.62 6.97
CA SER A 145 12.59 12.54 5.84
C SER A 145 11.28 13.23 5.42
N PRO A 146 11.14 14.56 5.63
CA PRO A 146 9.96 15.30 5.19
C PRO A 146 9.68 15.17 3.68
N SER A 147 10.72 15.17 2.84
CA SER A 147 10.58 15.09 1.38
C SER A 147 10.00 13.74 0.94
N LEU A 148 10.45 12.63 1.55
CA LEU A 148 9.93 11.30 1.26
C LEU A 148 8.52 11.09 1.81
N LEU A 149 8.23 11.58 3.02
CA LEU A 149 6.89 11.51 3.59
C LEU A 149 5.88 12.26 2.72
N TYR A 150 6.20 13.49 2.30
CA TYR A 150 5.33 14.25 1.40
C TYR A 150 5.18 13.59 0.04
N GLN A 151 6.24 12.97 -0.48
CA GLN A 151 6.13 12.24 -1.75
C GLN A 151 5.21 11.02 -1.61
N LEU A 152 5.29 10.27 -0.50
CA LEU A 152 4.36 9.18 -0.22
C LEU A 152 2.90 9.67 -0.20
N MET A 153 2.65 10.83 0.42
CA MET A 153 1.32 11.45 0.46
C MET A 153 0.84 11.92 -0.92
N LEU A 154 1.71 12.55 -1.71
CA LEU A 154 1.35 13.05 -3.04
C LEU A 154 0.99 11.90 -3.98
N SER A 155 1.80 10.84 -4.01
CA SER A 155 1.52 9.66 -4.82
C SER A 155 0.20 8.97 -4.42
N SER A 156 -0.25 9.09 -3.17
CA SER A 156 -1.57 8.58 -2.76
C SER A 156 -2.72 9.39 -3.32
N LEU A 157 -2.54 10.70 -3.55
CA LEU A 157 -3.55 11.56 -4.20
C LEU A 157 -3.75 11.17 -5.68
N ASP A 158 -2.67 10.75 -6.37
CA ASP A 158 -2.77 10.26 -7.75
C ASP A 158 -3.64 8.99 -7.85
N ASP A 159 -3.63 8.17 -6.80
CA ASP A 159 -4.40 6.92 -6.70
C ASP A 159 -5.88 7.18 -6.33
N GLU A 160 -6.22 8.30 -5.68
CA GLU A 160 -7.57 8.59 -5.17
C GLU A 160 -8.66 8.49 -6.24
N ARG A 161 -8.37 8.89 -7.48
CA ARG A 161 -9.34 8.80 -8.58
C ARG A 161 -9.75 7.37 -8.87
N GLN A 162 -8.78 6.44 -8.90
CA GLN A 162 -9.03 5.03 -9.17
C GLN A 162 -9.68 4.36 -7.96
N LEU A 163 -9.23 4.70 -6.75
CA LEU A 163 -9.85 4.22 -5.50
C LEU A 163 -11.31 4.69 -5.38
N THR A 164 -11.61 5.94 -5.75
CA THR A 164 -12.98 6.47 -5.75
C THR A 164 -13.87 5.71 -6.72
N ALA A 165 -13.38 5.43 -7.93
CA ALA A 165 -14.13 4.64 -8.91
C ALA A 165 -14.40 3.21 -8.38
N GLY A 166 -13.37 2.53 -7.86
CA GLY A 166 -13.51 1.19 -7.30
C GLY A 166 -14.47 1.15 -6.10
N LEU A 167 -14.44 2.17 -5.24
CA LEU A 167 -15.35 2.26 -4.10
C LEU A 167 -16.79 2.58 -4.53
N ALA A 168 -16.99 3.43 -5.54
CA ALA A 168 -18.31 3.72 -6.11
C ALA A 168 -18.96 2.47 -6.71
N GLU A 169 -18.19 1.67 -7.46
CA GLU A 169 -18.64 0.38 -8.00
C GLU A 169 -19.08 -0.57 -6.89
N ARG A 170 -18.27 -0.70 -5.83
CA ARG A 170 -18.61 -1.51 -4.65
C ARG A 170 -19.92 -1.07 -3.99
N MET A 171 -20.14 0.24 -3.90
CA MET A 171 -21.31 0.83 -3.25
C MET A 171 -22.56 0.84 -4.13
N GLY A 172 -22.45 0.43 -5.40
CA GLY A 172 -23.54 0.51 -6.38
C GLY A 172 -23.93 1.95 -6.71
N GLU A 173 -22.98 2.89 -6.59
CA GLU A 173 -23.20 4.31 -6.79
C GLU A 173 -22.72 4.78 -8.17
N PRO A 174 -23.37 5.79 -8.77
CA PRO A 174 -22.89 6.40 -10.02
C PRO A 174 -21.47 6.97 -9.90
N ALA A 175 -20.75 6.97 -11.01
CA ALA A 175 -19.49 7.70 -11.12
C ALA A 175 -19.71 9.19 -10.78
N GLY A 176 -18.85 9.75 -9.93
CA GLY A 176 -18.96 11.15 -9.48
C GLY A 176 -19.86 11.38 -8.27
N SER A 177 -20.42 10.32 -7.66
CA SER A 177 -21.05 10.43 -6.35
C SER A 177 -20.11 11.02 -5.29
N VAL A 178 -20.65 11.92 -4.46
CA VAL A 178 -19.91 12.58 -3.39
C VAL A 178 -19.45 11.59 -2.31
N ARG A 179 -20.29 10.60 -1.97
CA ARG A 179 -20.06 9.71 -0.83
C ARG A 179 -18.79 8.85 -0.98
N PRO A 180 -18.55 8.11 -2.10
CA PRO A 180 -17.30 7.37 -2.30
C PRO A 180 -16.07 8.28 -2.32
N ALA A 181 -16.16 9.43 -2.99
CA ALA A 181 -15.06 10.40 -3.07
C ALA A 181 -14.69 10.93 -1.69
N LEU A 182 -15.68 11.30 -0.87
CA LEU A 182 -15.47 11.80 0.48
C LEU A 182 -14.85 10.73 1.38
N ILE A 183 -15.29 9.47 1.29
CA ILE A 183 -14.72 8.36 2.07
C ILE A 183 -13.25 8.14 1.70
N VAL A 184 -12.90 8.10 0.41
CA VAL A 184 -11.52 7.92 -0.05
C VAL A 184 -10.63 9.08 0.40
N SER A 185 -11.03 10.32 0.12
CA SER A 185 -10.21 11.50 0.47
C SER A 185 -10.09 11.71 1.98
N THR A 186 -11.13 11.40 2.77
CA THR A 186 -11.03 11.49 4.24
C THR A 186 -10.17 10.39 4.84
N ALA A 187 -10.18 9.17 4.29
CA ALA A 187 -9.26 8.11 4.68
C ALA A 187 -7.80 8.48 4.36
N GLY A 188 -7.54 9.07 3.19
CA GLY A 188 -6.23 9.61 2.83
C GLY A 188 -5.79 10.75 3.77
N ALA A 189 -6.69 11.67 4.08
CA ALA A 189 -6.43 12.75 5.04
C ALA A 189 -6.15 12.22 6.46
N ALA A 190 -6.90 11.22 6.92
CA ALA A 190 -6.66 10.55 8.19
C ALA A 190 -5.26 9.92 8.24
N CYS A 191 -4.86 9.18 7.21
CA CYS A 191 -3.50 8.62 7.11
C CYS A 191 -2.42 9.70 7.24
N ARG A 192 -2.56 10.82 6.51
CA ARG A 192 -1.64 11.96 6.59
C ARG A 192 -1.57 12.55 8.00
N VAL A 193 -2.72 12.79 8.63
CA VAL A 193 -2.79 13.35 10.01
C VAL A 193 -2.13 12.41 11.00
N VAL A 194 -2.43 11.11 10.90
CA VAL A 194 -1.89 10.06 11.77
C VAL A 194 -0.36 10.00 11.66
N MET A 195 0.19 10.04 10.45
CA MET A 195 1.64 10.05 10.24
C MET A 195 2.32 11.30 10.83
N GLU A 196 1.73 12.48 10.67
CA GLU A 196 2.28 13.73 11.23
C GLU A 196 2.18 13.77 12.77
N LEU A 197 1.06 13.30 13.33
CA LEU A 197 0.90 13.18 14.78
C LEU A 197 1.89 12.17 15.37
N HIS A 198 2.06 11.01 14.74
CA HIS A 198 3.05 10.03 15.17
C HIS A 198 4.48 10.59 15.10
N LYS A 199 4.80 11.35 14.05
CA LYS A 199 6.11 12.00 13.92
C LYS A 199 6.38 13.01 15.03
N SER A 200 5.37 13.77 15.44
CA SER A 200 5.49 14.77 16.51
C SER A 200 5.44 14.17 17.93
N ALA A 201 4.80 12.99 18.08
CA ALA A 201 4.63 12.26 19.34
C ALA A 201 4.84 10.74 19.12
N PRO A 202 6.10 10.28 18.96
CA PRO A 202 6.43 8.89 18.57
C PRO A 202 6.02 7.84 19.61
N GLU A 203 5.78 8.25 20.85
CA GLU A 203 5.32 7.39 21.94
C GLU A 203 3.90 6.85 21.73
N ARG A 204 3.11 7.51 20.87
CA ARG A 204 1.78 7.05 20.50
C ARG A 204 1.88 6.11 19.30
N PRO A 205 1.47 4.83 19.41
CA PRO A 205 1.48 3.91 18.28
C PRO A 205 0.66 4.45 17.10
N ILE A 206 1.24 4.38 15.90
CA ILE A 206 0.59 4.89 14.68
C ILE A 206 -0.76 4.19 14.40
N ARG A 207 -0.91 2.94 14.82
CA ARG A 207 -2.15 2.16 14.69
C ARG A 207 -3.26 2.68 15.61
N ASP A 208 -2.94 3.05 16.84
CA ASP A 208 -3.91 3.61 17.78
C ASP A 208 -4.45 4.95 17.26
N LEU A 209 -3.56 5.77 16.69
CA LEU A 209 -3.92 7.02 16.01
C LEU A 209 -4.83 6.77 14.80
N LEU A 210 -4.54 5.72 14.01
CA LEU A 210 -5.36 5.34 12.87
C LEU A 210 -6.77 4.91 13.30
N ASP A 211 -6.86 4.07 14.33
CA ASP A 211 -8.13 3.59 14.88
C ASP A 211 -8.97 4.76 15.41
N GLU A 212 -8.34 5.67 16.16
CA GLU A 212 -8.98 6.90 16.64
C GLU A 212 -9.52 7.75 15.47
N ALA A 213 -8.70 7.98 14.44
CA ALA A 213 -9.09 8.78 13.29
C ALA A 213 -10.28 8.18 12.52
N PHE A 214 -10.26 6.87 12.25
CA PHE A 214 -11.36 6.20 11.56
C PHE A 214 -12.63 6.12 12.41
N HIS A 215 -12.50 6.01 13.74
CA HIS A 215 -13.63 6.07 14.66
C HIS A 215 -14.31 7.45 14.62
N LEU A 216 -13.53 8.53 14.63
CA LEU A 216 -14.03 9.90 14.48
C LEU A 216 -14.71 10.12 13.13
N LEU A 217 -14.15 9.58 12.04
CA LEU A 217 -14.80 9.62 10.72
C LEU A 217 -16.14 8.90 10.71
N ALA A 218 -16.24 7.74 11.38
CA ALA A 218 -17.47 6.96 11.45
C ALA A 218 -18.59 7.65 12.24
N GLN A 219 -18.24 8.40 13.29
CA GLN A 219 -19.21 9.09 14.16
C GLN A 219 -19.55 10.51 13.69
N GLY A 220 -18.75 11.06 12.77
CA GLY A 220 -18.77 12.47 12.42
C GLY A 220 -17.80 13.24 13.32
N ILE A 221 -16.77 13.82 12.70
CA ILE A 221 -15.67 14.54 13.39
C ILE A 221 -16.20 15.66 14.31
N ASP A 222 -17.28 16.32 13.89
CA ASP A 222 -17.96 17.35 14.68
C ASP A 222 -19.46 17.08 14.68
N SER A 223 -19.92 16.34 15.68
CA SER A 223 -21.36 16.05 15.88
C SER A 223 -22.21 17.29 16.18
N ALA A 224 -21.59 18.43 16.52
CA ALA A 224 -22.30 19.70 16.70
C ALA A 224 -22.54 20.43 15.35
N PHE A 225 -21.85 20.04 14.29
CA PHE A 225 -22.05 20.57 12.95
C PHE A 225 -23.32 19.99 12.32
N GLY A 226 -24.30 20.85 12.03
CA GLY A 226 -25.56 20.43 11.42
C GLY A 226 -26.51 21.61 11.17
N PRO A 227 -27.63 21.39 10.46
CA PRO A 227 -28.57 22.45 10.07
C PRO A 227 -29.17 23.21 11.27
N ASP A 228 -29.14 22.64 12.47
CA ASP A 228 -29.62 23.29 13.69
C ASP A 228 -28.69 24.39 14.22
N TYR A 229 -27.45 24.49 13.71
CA TYR A 229 -26.59 25.66 13.94
C TYR A 229 -27.14 26.92 13.26
N GLN A 230 -27.70 26.79 12.04
CA GLN A 230 -28.22 27.94 11.27
C GLN A 230 -29.49 28.54 11.88
N LYS A 231 -30.24 27.78 12.68
CA LYS A 231 -31.48 28.25 13.31
C LYS A 231 -31.27 29.10 14.57
N LYS A 232 -30.05 29.16 15.12
CA LYS A 232 -29.75 29.92 16.34
C LYS A 232 -29.40 31.41 16.10
N GLY A 233 -29.34 31.86 14.84
CA GLY A 233 -28.88 33.20 14.46
C GLY A 233 -29.96 34.23 14.07
N THR A 234 -31.25 33.87 14.11
CA THR A 234 -32.36 34.79 13.79
C THR A 234 -33.37 34.81 14.94
N SER A 235 -33.07 35.59 15.97
CA SER A 235 -34.04 36.14 16.93
C SER A 235 -33.63 37.54 17.29
#